data_AF-A0A7S2PF62-F1
#
_entry.id   AF-A0A7S2PF62-F1
#
_cell.length_a   1.000
_cell.length_b   1.000
_cell.length_c   1.000
_cell.angle_alpha   90.00
_cell.angle_beta   90.00
_cell.angle_gamma   90.00
#
_symmetry.space_group_name_H-M   'P 1'
#
loop_
_entity.id
_entity.type
_entity.pdbx_description
1 polymer ?
#
loop_
_entity_poly.entity_id
_entity_poly.type
_entity_poly.pdbx_seq_one_letter_code
_entity_poly.pdbx_strand_id
1 'polypeptide(L)'
;TSQCLANSMWAAARLQLSGAKVEDFLRRGVQELCTVRHLRIFTPQGLANILWAFAELSAGITADRVASFTPGGEEATVELVFLRVAGEAGERLQDFRPQELSMIAWACAKLYGRSAPSGERRGRRQGGPRCSRPREIDAFLMAVAEEARRHLPA
;
A
#
# COMPACT_ATOMS: atom_id res chain seq x y z
N THR A 1 -17.83 1.54 7.49
CA THR A 1 -17.88 0.71 6.26
C THR A 1 -16.45 0.49 5.77
N SER A 2 -16.24 -0.54 4.92
CA SER A 2 -14.93 -0.84 4.31
C SER A 2 -14.37 0.34 3.51
N GLN A 3 -15.21 1.05 2.74
CA GLN A 3 -14.80 2.24 2.00
C GLN A 3 -14.37 3.40 2.91
N CYS A 4 -15.07 3.65 4.03
CA CYS A 4 -14.69 4.71 4.97
C CYS A 4 -13.31 4.44 5.58
N LEU A 5 -13.01 3.18 5.90
CA LEU A 5 -11.69 2.80 6.41
C LEU A 5 -10.60 3.09 5.36
N ALA A 6 -10.77 2.57 4.14
CA ALA A 6 -9.82 2.76 3.04
C ALA A 6 -9.53 4.24 2.75
N ASN A 7 -10.58 5.05 2.61
CA ASN A 7 -10.43 6.48 2.31
C ASN A 7 -9.80 7.25 3.47
N SER A 8 -10.12 6.88 4.72
CA SER A 8 -9.58 7.57 5.91
C SER A 8 -8.11 7.23 6.11
N MET A 9 -7.71 5.97 5.91
CA MET A 9 -6.30 5.56 5.96
C MET A 9 -5.49 6.25 4.87
N TRP A 10 -6.02 6.31 3.64
CA TRP A 10 -5.41 7.05 2.54
C TRP A 10 -5.23 8.53 2.86
N ALA A 11 -6.28 9.20 3.35
CA ALA A 11 -6.23 10.61 3.67
C ALA A 11 -5.22 10.91 4.79
N ALA A 12 -5.23 10.11 5.85
CA ALA A 12 -4.29 10.25 6.96
C ALA A 12 -2.83 10.06 6.50
N ALA A 13 -2.57 9.05 5.67
CA ALA A 13 -1.25 8.78 5.13
C ALA A 13 -0.78 9.89 4.17
N ARG A 14 -1.65 10.34 3.27
CA ARG A 14 -1.33 11.39 2.27
C ARG A 14 -1.06 12.74 2.91
N LEU A 15 -1.78 13.08 3.98
CA LEU A 15 -1.55 14.30 4.76
C LEU A 15 -0.40 14.16 5.77
N GLN A 16 0.20 12.96 5.88
CA GLN A 16 1.25 12.64 6.85
C GLN A 16 0.83 13.04 8.28
N LEU A 17 -0.44 12.80 8.61
CA LEU A 17 -0.98 13.14 9.93
C LEU A 17 -0.23 12.35 11.00
N SER A 18 -0.01 13.00 12.13
CA SER A 18 0.75 12.44 13.24
C SER A 18 0.07 12.68 14.58
N GLY A 19 0.46 11.88 15.58
CA GLY A 19 -0.06 11.94 16.93
C GLY A 19 -0.82 10.68 17.33
N ALA A 20 -0.93 10.48 18.64
CA ALA A 20 -1.40 9.22 19.23
C ALA A 20 -2.73 8.71 18.66
N LYS A 21 -3.69 9.61 18.38
CA LYS A 21 -5.00 9.21 17.83
C LYS A 21 -4.91 8.70 16.39
N VAL A 22 -4.09 9.34 15.55
CA VAL A 22 -3.90 8.94 14.15
C VAL A 22 -3.13 7.63 14.08
N GLU A 23 -2.09 7.51 14.90
CA GLU A 23 -1.28 6.30 15.01
C GLU A 23 -2.12 5.11 15.53
N ASP A 24 -2.96 5.31 16.55
CA ASP A 24 -3.92 4.30 17.02
C ASP A 24 -4.93 3.90 15.93
N PHE A 25 -5.47 4.87 15.18
CA PHE A 25 -6.37 4.61 14.07
C PHE A 25 -5.71 3.77 12.96
N LEU A 26 -4.51 4.15 12.53
CA LEU A 26 -3.77 3.43 11.49
C LEU A 26 -3.44 2.01 11.95
N ARG A 27 -2.94 1.84 13.18
CA ARG A 27 -2.64 0.52 13.76
C ARG A 27 -3.86 -0.39 13.78
N ARG A 28 -5.01 0.10 14.27
CA ARG A 28 -6.27 -0.67 14.25
C ARG A 28 -6.74 -0.99 12.83
N GLY A 29 -6.59 -0.04 11.90
CA GLY A 29 -6.91 -0.26 10.49
C GLY A 29 -6.05 -1.36 9.86
N VAL A 30 -4.75 -1.38 10.16
CA VAL A 30 -3.83 -2.45 9.73
C VAL A 30 -4.24 -3.79 10.34
N GLN A 31 -4.50 -3.83 11.65
CA GLN A 31 -4.98 -5.04 12.32
C GLN A 31 -6.27 -5.58 11.70
N GLU A 32 -7.23 -4.70 11.39
CA GLU A 32 -8.46 -5.08 10.70
C GLU A 32 -8.18 -5.69 9.33
N LEU A 33 -7.25 -5.12 8.55
CA LEU A 33 -6.86 -5.70 7.24
C LEU A 33 -6.16 -7.06 7.37
N CYS A 34 -5.52 -7.34 8.50
CA CYS A 34 -4.94 -8.64 8.83
C CYS A 34 -5.98 -9.67 9.29
N THR A 35 -6.94 -9.25 10.11
CA THR A 35 -7.95 -10.13 10.72
C THR A 35 -9.13 -10.39 9.79
N VAL A 36 -9.47 -9.44 8.92
CA VAL A 36 -10.55 -9.59 7.95
C VAL A 36 -10.21 -10.74 7.01
N ARG A 37 -10.99 -11.83 7.14
CA ARG A 37 -10.95 -12.98 6.24
C ARG A 37 -11.51 -12.68 4.85
N HIS A 38 -12.08 -11.49 4.64
CA HIS A 38 -12.75 -11.13 3.40
C HIS A 38 -12.35 -9.74 2.93
N LEU A 39 -11.11 -9.56 2.46
CA LEU A 39 -10.75 -8.36 1.68
C LEU A 39 -11.69 -8.16 0.47
N ARG A 40 -12.41 -9.21 0.07
CA ARG A 40 -13.58 -9.20 -0.82
C ARG A 40 -14.62 -8.12 -0.53
N ILE A 41 -14.81 -7.70 0.73
CA ILE A 41 -15.79 -6.65 1.10
C ILE A 41 -15.37 -5.24 0.64
N PHE A 42 -14.11 -5.05 0.25
CA PHE A 42 -13.64 -3.82 -0.31
C PHE A 42 -13.96 -3.79 -1.81
N THR A 43 -14.37 -2.61 -2.29
CA THR A 43 -14.50 -2.35 -3.72
C THR A 43 -13.10 -2.31 -4.37
N PRO A 44 -13.00 -2.40 -5.70
CA PRO A 44 -11.76 -2.15 -6.43
C PRO A 44 -11.08 -0.83 -6.03
N GLN A 45 -11.85 0.26 -5.99
CA GLN A 45 -11.36 1.56 -5.49
C GLN A 45 -10.87 1.50 -4.03
N GLY A 46 -11.59 0.78 -3.16
CA GLY A 46 -11.20 0.61 -1.76
C GLY A 46 -9.85 -0.09 -1.61
N LEU A 47 -9.61 -1.15 -2.38
CA LEU A 47 -8.33 -1.86 -2.41
C LEU A 47 -7.21 -0.96 -2.95
N ALA A 48 -7.46 -0.23 -4.05
CA ALA A 48 -6.50 0.71 -4.62
C ALA A 48 -6.09 1.81 -3.61
N ASN A 49 -7.07 2.37 -2.89
CA ASN A 49 -6.82 3.37 -1.85
C ASN A 49 -6.00 2.83 -0.68
N ILE A 50 -6.25 1.58 -0.25
CA ILE A 50 -5.46 0.93 0.81
C ILE A 50 -4.01 0.74 0.36
N LEU A 51 -3.79 0.22 -0.84
CA LEU A 51 -2.44 0.03 -1.39
C LEU A 51 -1.69 1.36 -1.48
N TRP A 52 -2.35 2.42 -1.96
CA TRP A 52 -1.75 3.75 -1.97
C TRP A 52 -1.45 4.29 -0.56
N ALA A 53 -2.38 4.09 0.39
CA ALA A 53 -2.17 4.50 1.79
C ALA A 53 -0.89 3.87 2.36
N PHE A 54 -0.70 2.57 2.14
CA PHE A 54 0.51 1.87 2.57
C PHE A 54 1.77 2.38 1.88
N ALA A 55 1.71 2.67 0.59
CA ALA A 55 2.83 3.26 -0.14
C ALA A 55 3.21 4.66 0.41
N GLU A 56 2.23 5.47 0.82
CA GLU A 56 2.47 6.77 1.47
C GLU A 56 3.06 6.60 2.88
N LEU A 57 2.51 5.69 3.69
CA LEU A 57 2.98 5.43 5.06
C LEU A 57 4.44 5.00 5.10
N SER A 58 4.86 4.16 4.15
CA SER A 58 6.23 3.69 4.00
C SER A 58 7.19 4.74 3.39
N ALA A 59 6.66 5.80 2.78
CA ALA A 59 7.46 6.81 2.09
C ALA A 59 7.75 8.07 2.91
N GLY A 60 6.93 8.37 3.93
CA GLY A 60 6.98 9.61 4.73
C GLY A 60 7.65 9.48 6.11
N ILE A 61 7.58 10.55 6.91
CA ILE A 61 8.07 10.61 8.32
C ILE A 61 7.43 9.52 9.20
N THR A 62 6.29 8.99 8.75
CA THR A 62 5.56 7.89 9.38
C THR A 62 6.27 6.55 9.25
N ALA A 63 7.25 6.35 8.36
CA ALA A 63 7.91 5.06 8.17
C ALA A 63 8.56 4.53 9.46
N ASP A 64 9.28 5.40 10.18
CA ASP A 64 9.91 5.06 11.48
C ASP A 64 8.86 4.75 12.56
N ARG A 65 7.64 5.29 12.42
CA ARG A 65 6.54 5.13 13.38
C ARG A 65 5.71 3.90 13.09
N VAL A 66 5.54 3.56 11.81
CA VAL A 66 4.88 2.34 11.36
C VAL A 66 5.69 1.11 11.77
N ALA A 67 7.02 1.22 11.83
CA ALA A 67 7.88 0.18 12.42
C ALA A 67 7.54 -0.13 13.90
N SER A 68 6.92 0.83 14.61
CA SER A 68 6.44 0.66 16.00
C SER A 68 5.03 0.11 16.12
N PHE A 69 4.27 -0.01 15.01
CA PHE A 69 2.97 -0.68 15.02
C PHE A 69 3.09 -2.20 15.25
N THR A 70 4.32 -2.72 15.29
CA THR A 70 4.63 -4.12 15.57
C THR A 70 5.70 -4.24 16.66
N PRO A 71 5.33 -4.15 17.95
CA PRO A 71 6.21 -4.52 19.05
C PRO A 71 6.06 -6.01 19.36
N GLY A 72 7.07 -6.82 19.00
CA GLY A 72 7.29 -8.16 19.56
C GLY A 72 6.28 -9.24 19.20
N GLY A 73 6.54 -9.96 18.10
CA GLY A 73 5.97 -11.29 17.84
C GLY A 73 4.77 -11.31 16.87
N GLU A 74 5.06 -11.70 15.63
CA GLU A 74 4.13 -12.20 14.59
C GLU A 74 3.05 -11.28 13.98
N GLU A 75 2.99 -9.97 14.28
CA GLU A 75 2.06 -9.07 13.57
C GLU A 75 2.63 -8.56 12.23
N ALA A 76 1.79 -8.60 11.19
CA ALA A 76 2.13 -8.30 9.81
C ALA A 76 2.74 -6.90 9.63
N THR A 77 3.92 -6.83 9.03
CA THR A 77 4.49 -5.55 8.57
C THR A 77 3.55 -4.90 7.54
N VAL A 78 3.60 -3.58 7.39
CA VAL A 78 2.87 -2.87 6.32
C VAL A 78 3.13 -3.50 4.95
N GLU A 79 4.33 -4.03 4.73
CA GLU A 79 4.67 -4.78 3.53
C GLU A 79 3.90 -6.09 3.39
N LEU A 80 3.81 -6.91 4.44
CA LEU A 80 3.03 -8.15 4.41
C LEU A 80 1.54 -7.87 4.18
N VAL A 81 0.99 -6.83 4.81
CA VAL A 81 -0.41 -6.43 4.59
C VAL A 81 -0.60 -5.89 3.18
N PHE A 82 0.36 -5.11 2.67
CA PHE A 82 0.35 -4.66 1.27
C PHE A 82 0.29 -5.85 0.31
N LEU A 83 1.15 -6.86 0.49
CA LEU A 83 1.15 -8.06 -0.34
C LEU A 83 -0.17 -8.84 -0.25
N ARG A 84 -0.78 -8.94 0.93
CA ARG A 84 -2.10 -9.55 1.11
C ARG A 84 -3.19 -8.80 0.34
N VAL A 85 -3.21 -7.48 0.41
CA VAL A 85 -4.17 -6.63 -0.30
C VAL A 85 -3.93 -6.67 -1.81
N ALA A 86 -2.67 -6.69 -2.25
CA ALA A 86 -2.30 -6.84 -3.65
C ALA A 86 -2.72 -8.22 -4.19
N GLY A 87 -2.55 -9.29 -3.40
CA GLY A 87 -3.03 -10.62 -3.74
C GLY A 87 -4.54 -10.65 -3.96
N GLU A 88 -5.33 -10.07 -3.05
CA GLU A 88 -6.79 -9.96 -3.26
C GLU A 88 -7.14 -9.13 -4.50
N ALA A 89 -6.42 -8.03 -4.76
CA ALA A 89 -6.64 -7.25 -5.98
C ALA A 89 -6.34 -8.08 -7.23
N GLY A 90 -5.28 -8.90 -7.18
CA GLY A 90 -4.83 -9.78 -8.27
C GLY A 90 -5.89 -10.79 -8.71
N GLU A 91 -6.64 -11.35 -7.76
CA GLU A 91 -7.71 -12.34 -8.04
C GLU A 91 -8.90 -11.77 -8.82
N ARG A 92 -9.04 -10.44 -8.88
CA ARG A 92 -10.20 -9.79 -9.50
C ARG A 92 -9.87 -8.49 -10.22
N LEU A 93 -8.70 -8.44 -10.88
CA LEU A 93 -8.27 -7.26 -11.65
C LEU A 93 -9.30 -6.84 -12.72
N GLN A 94 -10.07 -7.78 -13.27
CA GLN A 94 -11.13 -7.48 -14.26
C GLN A 94 -12.25 -6.58 -13.72
N ASP A 95 -12.40 -6.45 -12.40
CA ASP A 95 -13.40 -5.58 -11.79
C ASP A 95 -12.90 -4.13 -11.65
N PHE A 96 -11.60 -3.89 -11.88
CA PHE A 96 -10.97 -2.59 -11.67
C PHE A 96 -11.13 -1.69 -12.89
N ARG A 97 -11.39 -0.41 -12.63
CA ARG A 97 -11.35 0.63 -13.67
C ARG A 97 -9.90 0.98 -14.00
N PRO A 98 -9.62 1.52 -15.21
CA PRO A 98 -8.26 1.93 -15.61
C PRO A 98 -7.55 2.85 -14.60
N GLN A 99 -8.30 3.76 -13.96
CA GLN A 99 -7.75 4.65 -12.93
C GLN A 99 -7.26 3.88 -11.70
N GLU A 100 -7.97 2.84 -11.28
CA GLU A 100 -7.65 2.05 -10.08
C GLU A 100 -6.46 1.12 -10.37
N LEU A 101 -6.41 0.52 -11.57
CA LEU A 101 -5.23 -0.21 -12.07
C LEU A 101 -3.98 0.68 -12.06
N SER A 102 -4.10 1.91 -12.56
CA SER A 102 -3.01 2.89 -12.53
C SER A 102 -2.58 3.22 -11.10
N MET A 103 -3.53 3.43 -10.18
CA MET A 103 -3.24 3.74 -8.78
C MET A 103 -2.51 2.60 -8.07
N ILE A 104 -2.90 1.35 -8.34
CA ILE A 104 -2.23 0.15 -7.83
C ILE A 104 -0.78 0.08 -8.34
N ALA A 105 -0.58 0.23 -9.65
CA ALA A 105 0.75 0.20 -10.25
C ALA A 105 1.67 1.26 -9.65
N TRP A 106 1.15 2.48 -9.49
CA TRP A 106 1.86 3.58 -8.83
C TRP A 106 2.18 3.28 -7.37
N ALA A 107 1.26 2.64 -6.62
CA ALA A 107 1.50 2.26 -5.22
C ALA A 107 2.67 1.27 -5.11
N CYS A 108 2.68 0.23 -5.95
CA CYS A 108 3.77 -0.73 -6.04
C CYS A 108 5.11 -0.05 -6.40
N ALA A 109 5.10 0.82 -7.41
CA ALA A 109 6.29 1.57 -7.82
C ALA A 109 6.82 2.49 -6.71
N LYS A 110 5.94 3.11 -5.93
CA LYS A 110 6.35 3.98 -4.81
C LYS A 110 6.93 3.19 -3.64
N LEU A 111 6.32 2.04 -3.32
CA LEU A 111 6.79 1.18 -2.22
C LEU A 111 8.11 0.47 -2.55
N TYR A 112 8.26 -0.06 -3.78
CA TYR A 112 9.38 -0.90 -4.17
C TYR A 112 10.38 -0.28 -5.16
N GLY A 113 9.99 0.79 -5.86
CA GLY A 113 10.82 1.47 -6.87
C GLY A 113 11.91 2.38 -6.29
N ARG A 114 12.10 2.40 -4.96
CA ARG A 114 13.21 3.12 -4.32
C ARG A 114 14.54 2.38 -4.51
N SER A 115 15.01 2.32 -5.75
CA SER A 115 16.42 2.23 -6.14
C SER A 115 16.84 3.43 -7.01
N ALA A 116 16.34 4.64 -6.73
CA ALA A 116 16.98 5.90 -7.16
C ALA A 116 16.36 7.11 -6.42
N PRO A 117 17.17 8.06 -5.92
CA PRO A 117 16.66 9.27 -5.30
C PRO A 117 16.20 10.24 -6.41
N SER A 118 14.90 10.48 -6.51
CA SER A 118 14.41 11.67 -7.22
C SER A 118 14.69 12.87 -6.31
N GLY A 119 15.56 13.77 -6.79
CA GLY A 119 16.24 14.74 -5.97
C GLY A 119 15.33 15.79 -5.33
N GLU A 120 15.41 15.86 -4.01
CA GLU A 120 15.56 17.13 -3.30
C GLU A 120 16.35 16.87 -2.01
N ARG A 121 17.53 17.51 -1.91
CA ARG A 121 18.49 17.33 -0.82
C ARG A 121 18.07 18.14 0.41
N ARG A 122 17.89 17.49 1.56
CA ARG A 122 18.51 17.97 2.81
C ARG A 122 18.83 16.79 3.72
N GLY A 123 20.08 16.76 4.15
CA GLY A 123 20.77 15.54 4.57
C GLY A 123 20.21 14.87 5.82
N ARG A 124 20.20 13.54 5.76
CA ARG A 124 20.67 12.66 6.84
C ARG A 124 20.95 11.30 6.22
N ARG A 125 22.19 10.82 6.41
CA ARG A 125 22.53 9.41 6.21
C ARG A 125 21.69 8.61 7.20
N GLN A 126 21.06 7.54 6.73
CA GLN A 126 20.95 6.27 7.45
C GLN A 126 20.51 5.18 6.48
N GLY A 127 21.40 4.22 6.26
CA GLY A 127 21.11 2.99 5.54
C GLY A 127 20.31 2.07 6.45
N GLY A 128 19.04 1.86 6.12
CA GLY A 128 18.25 0.72 6.56
C GLY A 128 18.28 -0.40 5.53
N PRO A 129 17.86 -1.62 5.88
CA PRO A 129 17.86 -2.77 4.99
C PRO A 129 17.02 -2.43 3.74
N ARG A 130 17.68 -2.50 2.58
CA ARG A 130 17.04 -2.29 1.28
C ARG A 130 16.03 -3.40 1.10
N CYS A 131 14.74 -3.09 1.17
CA CYS A 131 13.73 -4.10 0.85
C CYS A 131 13.82 -4.37 -0.65
N SER A 132 14.45 -5.50 -1.00
CA SER A 132 14.52 -5.97 -2.37
C SER A 132 13.10 -6.28 -2.82
N ARG A 133 12.68 -5.68 -3.94
CA ARG A 133 11.36 -5.91 -4.53
C ARG A 133 11.06 -7.42 -4.64
N PRO A 134 9.99 -7.93 -4.00
CA PRO A 134 9.60 -9.33 -4.10
C PRO A 134 9.21 -9.71 -5.54
N ARG A 135 9.44 -10.95 -5.95
CA ARG A 135 9.09 -11.43 -7.30
C ARG A 135 7.58 -11.43 -7.54
N GLU A 136 6.82 -11.58 -6.47
CA GLU A 136 5.36 -11.52 -6.42
C GLU A 136 4.85 -10.17 -6.92
N ILE A 137 5.56 -9.08 -6.60
CA ILE A 137 5.21 -7.73 -7.08
C ILE A 137 5.45 -7.59 -8.58
N ASP A 138 6.50 -8.22 -9.12
CA ASP A 138 6.76 -8.21 -10.55
C ASP A 138 5.68 -8.97 -11.31
N ALA A 139 5.33 -10.17 -10.86
CA ALA A 139 4.23 -10.94 -11.42
C ALA A 139 2.89 -10.19 -11.34
N PHE A 140 2.62 -9.56 -10.20
CA PHE A 140 1.42 -8.75 -9.99
C PHE A 140 1.36 -7.53 -10.92
N LEU A 141 2.46 -6.77 -11.05
CA LEU A 141 2.53 -5.63 -11.97
C LEU A 141 2.34 -6.04 -13.44
N MET A 142 2.86 -7.20 -13.83
CA MET A 142 2.61 -7.75 -15.17
C MET A 142 1.13 -8.10 -15.37
N ALA A 143 0.46 -8.66 -14.37
CA ALA A 143 -0.99 -8.91 -14.44
C ALA A 143 -1.80 -7.61 -14.53
N VAL A 144 -1.44 -6.58 -13.75
CA VAL A 144 -2.06 -5.25 -13.84
C VAL A 144 -1.85 -4.63 -15.23
N ALA A 145 -0.66 -4.77 -15.81
CA ALA A 145 -0.37 -4.27 -17.16
C ALA A 145 -1.17 -5.01 -18.24
N GLU A 146 -1.32 -6.32 -18.12
CA GLU A 146 -2.13 -7.13 -19.04
C GLU A 146 -3.61 -6.76 -18.97
N GLU A 147 -4.16 -6.54 -17.77
CA GLU A 147 -5.53 -6.06 -17.64
C GLU A 147 -5.69 -4.65 -18.22
N ALA A 148 -4.74 -3.73 -17.93
CA ALA A 148 -4.75 -2.39 -18.50
C ALA A 148 -4.72 -2.39 -20.04
N ARG A 149 -4.00 -3.35 -20.65
CA ARG A 149 -3.93 -3.53 -22.11
C ARG A 149 -5.30 -3.81 -22.73
N ARG A 150 -6.19 -4.52 -22.03
CA ARG A 150 -7.55 -4.82 -22.51
C ARG A 150 -8.45 -3.58 -22.63
N HIS A 151 -8.07 -2.49 -21.95
CA HIS A 151 -8.78 -1.21 -22.03
C HIS A 151 -8.24 -0.26 -23.12
N LEU A 152 -7.19 -0.64 -23.85
CA LEU A 152 -6.68 0.17 -24.95
C LEU A 152 -7.65 0.12 -26.14
N PRO A 153 -7.83 1.24 -26.86
CA PRO A 153 -8.58 1.23 -28.12
C PRO A 153 -7.86 0.32 -29.14
N ALA A 154 -8.67 -0.35 -29.96
CA ALA A 154 -8.20 -1.20 -31.06
C ALA A 154 -7.54 -0.40 -32.19
#